data_AF-A7T8E7-F1
#
_entry.id   AF-A7T8E7-F1
#
_cell.length_a   1.000
_cell.length_b   1.000
_cell.length_c   1.000
_cell.angle_alpha   90.00
_cell.angle_beta   90.00
_cell.angle_gamma   90.00
#
_symmetry.space_group_name_H-M   'P 1'
#
loop_
_entity.id
_entity.type
_entity.pdbx_description
1 polymer ?
#
loop_
_entity_poly.entity_id
_entity_poly.type
_entity_poly.pdbx_seq_one_letter_code
_entity_poly.pdbx_strand_id
1 'polypeptide(L)'
;FLQECTPENLELKKKVFQNLEATLSSSEVILASSTSCIMPSKFTESLQLRQRCIVAHPINPPYYVPLVEVIPAPWTDASVIEQTIKLMKDIGQSPVLLKKETNGFIVNRLQYALIAEAWRLVEEGICSPEDVDTTMTEGLGLRYSLIGPFETMHLNADGM
;
A
#
# COMPACT_ATOMS: atom_id res chain seq x y z
N PHE A 1 -17.07 1.51 8.93
CA PHE A 1 -15.68 1.40 8.50
C PHE A 1 -14.84 2.21 9.48
N LEU A 2 -13.81 1.61 10.08
CA LEU A 2 -12.91 2.28 11.01
C LEU A 2 -11.49 2.20 10.44
N GLN A 3 -10.86 3.36 10.23
CA GLN A 3 -9.48 3.45 9.76
C GLN A 3 -8.56 3.72 10.96
N GLU A 4 -7.68 2.77 11.25
CA GLU A 4 -6.64 2.90 12.26
C GLU A 4 -5.42 3.64 11.68
N CYS A 5 -5.01 4.73 12.35
CA CYS A 5 -3.94 5.63 11.91
C CYS A 5 -2.89 5.88 13.01
N THR A 6 -2.75 4.96 13.96
CA THR A 6 -1.74 5.04 15.02
C THR A 6 -0.34 4.73 14.46
N PRO A 7 0.74 5.06 15.20
CA PRO A 7 2.11 4.85 14.75
C PRO A 7 2.40 3.43 14.27
N GLU A 8 3.44 3.29 13.44
CA GLU A 8 3.86 2.03 12.84
C GLU A 8 4.56 1.11 13.86
N ASN A 9 3.76 0.55 14.77
CA ASN A 9 4.22 -0.34 15.83
C ASN A 9 3.27 -1.54 15.95
N LEU A 10 3.80 -2.76 15.76
CA LEU A 10 3.01 -3.99 15.72
C LEU A 10 2.23 -4.23 17.02
N GLU A 11 2.88 -4.08 18.17
CA GLU A 11 2.26 -4.36 19.46
C GLU A 11 1.19 -3.33 19.82
N LEU A 12 1.39 -2.06 19.44
CA LEU A 12 0.36 -1.03 19.57
C LEU A 12 -0.84 -1.36 18.70
N LYS A 13 -0.63 -1.71 17.42
CA LYS A 13 -1.73 -2.05 16.50
C LYS A 13 -2.51 -3.26 17.00
N LYS A 14 -1.85 -4.33 17.48
CA LYS A 14 -2.54 -5.47 18.11
C LYS A 14 -3.46 -5.02 19.25
N LYS A 15 -2.95 -4.18 20.17
CA LYS A 15 -3.74 -3.65 21.29
C LYS A 15 -4.93 -2.81 20.82
N VAL A 16 -4.72 -1.93 19.83
CA VAL A 16 -5.79 -1.11 19.26
C VAL A 16 -6.87 -1.99 18.65
N PHE A 17 -6.51 -2.96 17.82
CA PHE A 17 -7.48 -3.85 17.16
C PHE A 17 -8.24 -4.74 18.17
N GLN A 18 -7.58 -5.25 19.20
CA GLN A 18 -8.24 -5.99 20.29
C GLN A 18 -9.25 -5.12 21.04
N ASN A 19 -8.88 -3.88 21.36
CA ASN A 19 -9.78 -2.95 22.03
C ASN A 19 -10.96 -2.54 21.14
N LEU A 20 -10.72 -2.35 19.84
CA LEU A 20 -11.79 -2.08 18.87
C LEU A 20 -12.76 -3.26 18.84
N GLU A 21 -12.27 -4.49 18.62
CA GLU A 21 -13.11 -5.70 18.59
C GLU A 21 -13.98 -5.84 19.86
N ALA A 22 -13.42 -5.60 21.05
CA ALA A 22 -14.14 -5.71 22.30
C ALA A 22 -15.21 -4.62 22.52
N THR A 23 -15.14 -3.50 21.79
CA THR A 23 -16.04 -2.35 21.96
C THR A 23 -17.07 -2.19 20.84
N LEU A 24 -16.92 -2.93 19.72
CA LEU A 24 -17.86 -2.86 18.62
C LEU A 24 -19.25 -3.35 19.02
N SER A 25 -20.26 -2.55 18.73
CA SER A 25 -21.68 -2.91 18.90
C SER A 25 -22.22 -3.78 17.75
N SER A 26 -21.51 -3.83 16.62
CA SER A 26 -21.87 -4.61 15.42
C SER A 26 -20.67 -5.33 14.85
N SER A 27 -20.85 -6.62 14.54
CA SER A 27 -19.87 -7.45 13.83
C SER A 27 -19.74 -7.12 12.34
N GLU A 28 -20.55 -6.18 11.82
CA GLU A 28 -20.50 -5.75 10.41
C GLU A 28 -19.46 -4.65 10.15
N VAL A 29 -18.85 -4.06 11.20
CA VAL A 29 -17.87 -2.98 11.01
C VAL A 29 -16.58 -3.54 10.42
N ILE A 30 -16.12 -2.95 9.30
CA ILE A 30 -14.79 -3.21 8.73
C ILE A 30 -13.74 -2.47 9.56
N LEU A 31 -12.69 -3.20 9.97
CA LEU A 31 -11.52 -2.68 10.66
C LEU A 31 -10.34 -2.58 9.68
N ALA A 32 -9.97 -1.37 9.30
CA ALA A 32 -8.88 -1.11 8.36
C ALA A 32 -7.66 -0.52 9.09
N SER A 33 -6.45 -0.89 8.69
CA SER A 33 -5.21 -0.23 9.14
C SER A 33 -4.57 0.58 8.01
N SER A 34 -3.93 1.70 8.38
CA SER A 34 -3.12 2.55 7.48
C SER A 34 -1.65 2.15 7.42
N THR A 35 -1.27 1.01 8.01
CA THR A 35 0.12 0.52 8.02
C THR A 35 0.72 0.48 6.62
N SER A 36 2.00 0.81 6.52
CA SER A 36 2.78 0.90 5.28
C SER A 36 3.63 -0.34 4.99
N CYS A 37 3.86 -1.19 6.00
CA CYS A 37 4.69 -2.38 5.84
C CYS A 37 4.25 -3.61 6.66
N ILE A 38 3.42 -3.44 7.69
CA ILE A 38 3.04 -4.55 8.57
C ILE A 38 1.95 -5.38 7.88
N MET A 39 2.23 -6.66 7.65
CA MET A 39 1.26 -7.58 7.06
C MET A 39 0.01 -7.72 7.93
N PRO A 40 -1.21 -7.70 7.35
CA PRO A 40 -2.46 -7.79 8.10
C PRO A 40 -2.54 -9.03 8.99
N SER A 41 -1.98 -10.16 8.56
CA SER A 41 -1.94 -11.37 9.38
C SER A 41 -1.28 -11.16 10.74
N LYS A 42 -0.26 -10.31 10.84
CA LYS A 42 0.56 -10.15 12.06
C LYS A 42 -0.17 -9.50 13.22
N PHE A 43 -1.20 -8.70 12.96
CA PHE A 43 -1.96 -8.02 14.01
C PHE A 43 -3.43 -8.44 14.08
N THR A 44 -3.91 -9.27 13.15
CA THR A 44 -5.32 -9.71 13.11
C THR A 44 -5.53 -11.19 13.44
N GLU A 45 -4.47 -12.01 13.51
CA GLU A 45 -4.58 -13.47 13.68
C GLU A 45 -5.38 -13.92 14.90
N SER A 46 -5.23 -13.20 16.02
CA SER A 46 -5.85 -13.53 17.31
C SER A 46 -7.24 -12.92 17.52
N LEU A 47 -7.73 -12.13 16.56
CA LEU A 47 -9.05 -11.49 16.62
C LEU A 47 -10.16 -12.49 16.28
N GLN A 48 -11.31 -12.36 16.94
CA GLN A 48 -12.51 -13.16 16.65
C GLN A 48 -13.21 -12.72 15.34
N LEU A 49 -13.16 -11.43 15.02
CA LEU A 49 -13.68 -10.77 13.82
C LEU A 49 -12.58 -10.54 12.77
N ARG A 50 -11.53 -11.37 12.78
CA ARG A 50 -10.37 -11.24 11.89
C ARG A 50 -10.73 -11.19 10.40
N GLN A 51 -11.83 -11.85 10.00
CA GLN A 51 -12.38 -11.82 8.65
C GLN A 51 -12.87 -10.44 8.21
N ARG A 52 -13.17 -9.54 9.16
CA ARG A 52 -13.56 -8.14 8.94
C ARG A 52 -12.38 -7.17 8.92
N CYS A 53 -11.15 -7.67 9.08
CA CYS A 53 -9.95 -6.85 9.11
C CYS A 53 -9.28 -6.77 7.74
N ILE A 54 -8.72 -5.61 7.41
CA ILE A 54 -8.02 -5.35 6.15
C ILE A 54 -6.95 -4.26 6.35
N VAL A 55 -5.99 -4.15 5.44
CA VAL A 55 -5.15 -2.93 5.33
C VAL A 55 -5.66 -2.12 4.14
N ALA A 56 -5.81 -0.82 4.37
CA ALA A 56 -6.06 0.19 3.34
C ALA A 56 -4.97 1.24 3.51
N HIS A 57 -3.82 1.02 2.86
CA HIS A 57 -2.61 1.82 2.98
C HIS A 57 -2.67 3.00 2.01
N PRO A 58 -2.85 4.24 2.48
CA PRO A 58 -2.83 5.41 1.63
C PRO A 58 -1.39 5.89 1.40
N ILE A 59 -1.16 6.62 0.31
CA ILE A 59 0.15 7.23 0.04
C ILE A 59 0.16 8.70 0.46
N ASN A 60 1.20 9.12 1.18
CA ASN A 60 1.33 10.51 1.63
C ASN A 60 1.79 11.43 0.50
N PRO A 61 1.18 12.63 0.29
CA PRO A 61 -0.02 13.14 0.97
C PRO A 61 -1.33 12.56 0.39
N PRO A 62 -2.19 11.95 1.22
CA PRO A 62 -3.33 11.13 0.76
C PRO A 62 -4.47 11.93 0.11
N TYR A 63 -4.42 13.25 0.23
CA TYR A 63 -5.37 14.15 -0.43
C TYR A 63 -5.02 14.39 -1.91
N TYR A 64 -3.74 14.29 -2.27
CA TYR A 64 -3.25 14.55 -3.63
C TYR A 64 -2.78 13.30 -4.35
N VAL A 65 -2.32 12.28 -3.60
CA VAL A 65 -1.91 10.99 -4.16
C VAL A 65 -3.04 9.99 -3.94
N PRO A 66 -3.83 9.66 -4.97
CA PRO A 66 -5.10 8.95 -4.77
C PRO A 66 -4.93 7.44 -4.52
N LEU A 67 -3.70 6.90 -4.60
CA LEU A 67 -3.47 5.48 -4.51
C LEU A 67 -3.76 4.97 -3.09
N VAL A 68 -4.55 3.90 -2.99
CA VAL A 68 -4.75 3.14 -1.75
C VAL A 68 -4.47 1.66 -2.02
N GLU A 69 -3.47 1.10 -1.36
CA GLU A 69 -3.23 -0.34 -1.43
C GLU A 69 -4.20 -1.07 -0.49
N VAL A 70 -5.01 -1.97 -1.03
CA VAL A 70 -5.96 -2.81 -0.30
C VAL A 70 -5.34 -4.19 -0.13
N ILE A 71 -5.01 -4.55 1.10
CA ILE A 71 -4.30 -5.80 1.43
C ILE A 71 -5.15 -6.66 2.38
N PRO A 72 -5.73 -7.77 1.90
CA PRO A 72 -6.39 -8.74 2.75
C PRO A 72 -5.38 -9.64 3.49
N ALA A 73 -5.75 -10.08 4.68
CA ALA A 73 -5.15 -11.26 5.30
C ALA A 73 -5.73 -12.54 4.66
N PRO A 74 -5.13 -13.73 4.88
CA PRO A 74 -5.63 -14.99 4.33
C PRO A 74 -7.09 -15.34 4.71
N TRP A 75 -7.60 -14.75 5.79
CA TRP A 75 -8.96 -14.96 6.30
C TRP A 75 -9.92 -13.79 6.05
N THR A 76 -9.48 -12.70 5.42
CA THR A 76 -10.34 -11.55 5.14
C THR A 76 -11.43 -11.95 4.15
N ASP A 77 -12.69 -11.66 4.48
CA ASP A 77 -13.83 -12.00 3.63
C ASP A 77 -13.79 -11.23 2.32
N ALA A 78 -14.20 -11.88 1.22
CA ALA A 78 -14.31 -11.24 -0.10
C ALA A 78 -15.22 -10.00 -0.06
N SER A 79 -16.30 -10.05 0.73
CA SER A 79 -17.22 -8.91 0.89
C SER A 79 -16.55 -7.69 1.54
N VAL A 80 -15.57 -7.89 2.42
CA VAL A 80 -14.80 -6.81 3.06
C VAL A 80 -13.89 -6.14 2.05
N ILE A 81 -13.26 -6.94 1.18
CA ILE A 81 -12.43 -6.43 0.07
C ILE A 81 -13.29 -5.59 -0.87
N GLU A 82 -14.43 -6.12 -1.33
CA GLU A 82 -15.34 -5.43 -2.23
C GLU A 82 -15.88 -4.12 -1.63
N GLN A 83 -16.33 -4.15 -0.39
CA GLN A 83 -16.82 -2.96 0.33
C GLN A 83 -15.73 -1.91 0.52
N THR A 84 -14.50 -2.34 0.82
CA THR A 84 -13.36 -1.42 0.99
C THR A 84 -12.99 -0.77 -0.35
N ILE A 85 -12.89 -1.55 -1.43
CA ILE A 85 -12.62 -1.04 -2.78
C ILE A 85 -13.72 -0.06 -3.21
N LYS A 86 -14.99 -0.41 -2.97
CA LYS A 86 -16.12 0.46 -3.28
C LYS A 86 -16.01 1.78 -2.52
N LEU A 87 -15.80 1.72 -1.20
CA LEU A 87 -15.66 2.90 -0.36
C LEU A 87 -14.52 3.81 -0.83
N MET A 88 -13.34 3.25 -1.12
CA MET A 88 -12.20 4.02 -1.62
C MET A 88 -12.53 4.73 -2.93
N LYS A 89 -13.20 4.06 -3.87
CA LYS A 89 -13.68 4.70 -5.11
C LYS A 89 -14.71 5.79 -4.85
N ASP A 90 -15.67 5.55 -3.95
CA ASP A 90 -16.72 6.52 -3.61
C ASP A 90 -16.14 7.83 -3.05
N ILE A 91 -14.99 7.78 -2.36
CA ILE A 91 -14.29 8.96 -1.82
C ILE A 91 -13.23 9.53 -2.76
N GLY A 92 -13.20 9.09 -4.03
CA GLY A 92 -12.28 9.63 -5.06
C GLY A 92 -10.87 9.05 -5.04
N GLN A 93 -10.62 7.98 -4.28
CA GLN A 93 -9.34 7.28 -4.25
C GLN A 93 -9.28 6.21 -5.37
N SER A 94 -8.07 5.77 -5.68
CA SER A 94 -7.71 4.74 -6.66
C SER A 94 -7.22 3.48 -5.95
N PRO A 95 -8.12 2.58 -5.49
CA PRO A 95 -7.72 1.38 -4.77
C PRO A 95 -7.07 0.34 -5.69
N VAL A 96 -5.99 -0.28 -5.21
CA VAL A 96 -5.34 -1.44 -5.85
C VAL A 96 -5.37 -2.65 -4.91
N LEU A 97 -5.84 -3.80 -5.42
CA LEU A 97 -5.96 -5.02 -4.62
C LEU A 97 -4.68 -5.85 -4.69
N LEU A 98 -4.07 -6.10 -3.54
CA LEU A 98 -3.06 -7.14 -3.40
C LEU A 98 -3.74 -8.51 -3.23
N LYS A 99 -3.41 -9.46 -4.10
CA LYS A 99 -3.95 -10.83 -4.02
C LYS A 99 -3.38 -11.63 -2.83
N LYS A 100 -2.22 -11.21 -2.32
CA LYS A 100 -1.52 -11.82 -1.19
C LYS A 100 -0.77 -10.73 -0.42
N GLU A 101 -0.76 -10.85 0.90
CA GLU A 101 0.09 -9.99 1.73
C GLU A 101 1.59 -10.25 1.44
N THR A 102 2.37 -9.17 1.48
CA THR A 102 3.82 -9.22 1.33
C THR A 102 4.45 -8.06 2.07
N ASN A 103 5.69 -8.22 2.52
CA ASN A 103 6.42 -7.13 3.16
C ASN A 103 6.69 -6.00 2.15
N GLY A 104 6.32 -4.77 2.55
CA GLY A 104 6.45 -3.56 1.73
C GLY A 104 5.43 -3.40 0.60
N PHE A 105 4.38 -4.24 0.54
CA PHE A 105 3.29 -4.13 -0.43
C PHE A 105 3.77 -3.96 -1.90
N ILE A 106 3.11 -3.17 -2.75
CA ILE A 106 3.55 -2.94 -4.13
C ILE A 106 4.44 -1.70 -4.19
N VAL A 107 3.97 -0.58 -3.65
CA VAL A 107 4.64 0.73 -3.78
C VAL A 107 6.05 0.70 -3.20
N ASN A 108 6.22 0.26 -1.95
CA ASN A 108 7.55 0.26 -1.33
C ASN A 108 8.48 -0.75 -1.99
N ARG A 109 7.97 -1.87 -2.50
CA ARG A 109 8.82 -2.84 -3.23
C ARG A 109 9.38 -2.26 -4.52
N LEU A 110 8.55 -1.55 -5.30
CA LEU A 110 9.01 -0.85 -6.51
C LEU A 110 9.98 0.29 -6.15
N GLN A 111 9.66 1.07 -5.12
CA GLN A 111 10.51 2.15 -4.63
C GLN A 111 11.89 1.63 -4.18
N TYR A 112 11.94 0.55 -3.40
CA TYR A 112 13.20 -0.01 -2.93
C TYR A 112 14.02 -0.67 -4.04
N ALA A 113 13.38 -1.21 -5.08
CA ALA A 113 14.10 -1.69 -6.25
C ALA A 113 14.83 -0.55 -6.97
N LEU A 114 14.16 0.61 -7.13
CA LEU A 114 14.76 1.80 -7.71
C LEU A 114 15.90 2.35 -6.84
N ILE A 115 15.66 2.49 -5.52
CA ILE A 115 16.65 3.02 -4.58
C ILE A 115 17.90 2.12 -4.53
N ALA A 116 17.73 0.80 -4.56
CA ALA A 116 18.85 -0.13 -4.53
C ALA A 116 19.78 0.04 -5.73
N GLU A 117 19.23 0.27 -6.93
CA GLU A 117 20.05 0.52 -8.12
C GLU A 117 20.66 1.92 -8.13
N ALA A 118 19.87 2.94 -7.77
CA ALA A 118 20.38 4.30 -7.60
C ALA A 118 21.59 4.35 -6.67
N TRP A 119 21.54 3.62 -5.55
CA TRP A 119 22.64 3.53 -4.61
C TRP A 119 23.89 2.90 -5.23
N ARG A 120 23.74 1.79 -5.96
CA ARG A 120 24.87 1.12 -6.64
C ARG A 120 25.55 2.03 -7.65
N LEU A 121 24.78 2.75 -8.47
CA LEU A 121 25.33 3.67 -9.47
C LEU A 121 26.21 4.77 -8.83
N VAL A 122 25.77 5.31 -7.70
CA VAL A 122 26.53 6.30 -6.94
C VAL A 122 27.75 5.68 -6.28
N GLU A 123 27.60 4.51 -5.63
CA GLU A 123 28.69 3.80 -4.95
C GLU A 123 29.82 3.39 -5.91
N GLU A 124 29.47 2.97 -7.13
CA GLU A 124 30.42 2.61 -8.19
C GLU A 124 31.06 3.84 -8.88
N GLY A 125 30.63 5.06 -8.52
CA GLY A 125 31.15 6.30 -9.08
C GLY A 125 30.72 6.57 -10.54
N ILE A 126 29.62 5.95 -10.98
CA ILE A 126 29.08 6.14 -12.34
C ILE A 126 28.47 7.54 -12.50
N CYS A 127 27.81 8.04 -11.45
CA CYS A 127 27.17 9.37 -11.42
C CYS A 127 27.07 9.91 -10.00
N SER A 128 26.76 11.20 -9.86
CA SER A 128 26.45 11.80 -8.56
C SER A 128 25.01 11.48 -8.12
N PRO A 129 24.68 11.59 -6.82
CA PRO A 129 23.30 11.54 -6.35
C PRO A 129 22.39 12.56 -7.07
N GLU A 130 22.89 13.76 -7.33
CA GLU A 130 22.14 14.83 -8.00
C GLU A 130 21.80 14.48 -9.46
N ASP A 131 22.70 13.80 -10.17
CA ASP A 131 22.47 13.34 -11.54
C ASP A 131 21.44 12.20 -11.58
N VAL A 132 21.41 11.33 -10.57
CA VAL A 132 20.37 10.30 -10.42
C VAL A 132 19.00 10.93 -10.21
N ASP A 133 18.91 11.89 -9.27
CA ASP A 133 17.65 12.59 -9.00
C ASP A 133 17.16 13.34 -10.24
N THR A 134 18.04 14.05 -10.95
CA THR A 134 17.71 14.76 -12.21
C THR A 134 17.21 13.78 -13.28
N THR A 135 17.83 12.61 -13.41
CA THR A 135 17.39 11.56 -14.35
C THR A 135 15.96 11.09 -14.06
N MET A 136 15.58 11.06 -12.78
CA MET A 136 14.22 10.72 -12.37
C MET A 136 13.26 11.89 -12.58
N THR A 137 13.56 13.09 -12.09
CA THR A 137 12.61 14.22 -12.11
C THR A 137 12.39 14.80 -13.51
N GLU A 138 13.43 14.82 -14.35
CA GLU A 138 13.39 15.38 -15.71
C GLU A 138 13.21 14.31 -16.80
N GLY A 139 13.18 13.02 -16.42
CA GLY A 139 13.18 11.90 -17.35
C GLY A 139 12.19 10.80 -16.98
N LEU A 140 12.67 9.77 -16.27
CA LEU A 140 11.91 8.53 -16.05
C LEU A 140 10.65 8.75 -15.19
N GLY A 141 10.69 9.66 -14.23
CA GLY A 141 9.57 10.00 -13.36
C GLY A 141 8.41 10.68 -14.10
N LEU A 142 8.69 11.49 -15.13
CA LEU A 142 7.64 12.19 -15.88
C LEU A 142 6.68 11.21 -16.57
N ARG A 143 7.20 10.15 -17.22
CA ARG A 143 6.32 9.13 -17.82
C ARG A 143 5.56 8.34 -16.75
N TYR A 144 6.18 8.06 -15.59
CA TYR A 144 5.53 7.35 -14.48
C TYR A 144 4.48 8.17 -13.73
N SER A 145 4.43 9.49 -13.96
CA SER A 145 3.30 10.31 -13.51
C SER A 145 2.02 10.10 -14.34
N LEU A 146 2.15 9.50 -15.55
CA LEU A 146 1.06 9.33 -16.50
C LEU A 146 0.71 7.86 -16.76
N ILE A 147 1.73 7.00 -16.93
CA ILE A 147 1.56 5.60 -17.34
C ILE A 147 2.43 4.66 -16.50
N GLY A 148 1.96 3.43 -16.30
CA GLY A 148 2.69 2.42 -15.53
C GLY A 148 3.90 1.83 -16.26
N PRO A 149 4.76 1.04 -15.58
CA PRO A 149 5.93 0.42 -16.20
C PRO A 149 5.58 -0.57 -17.33
N PHE A 150 4.52 -1.36 -17.16
CA PHE A 150 4.07 -2.29 -18.21
C PHE A 150 3.50 -1.57 -19.44
N GLU A 151 2.75 -0.49 -19.24
CA GLU A 151 2.24 0.35 -20.32
C GLU A 151 3.37 1.11 -21.03
N THR A 152 4.36 1.57 -20.27
CA THR A 152 5.60 2.14 -20.82
C THR A 152 6.32 1.14 -21.72
N MET A 153 6.44 -0.14 -21.30
CA MET A 153 7.02 -1.19 -22.15
C MET A 153 6.22 -1.38 -23.43
N HIS A 154 4.89 -1.45 -23.33
CA HIS A 154 4.00 -1.64 -24.47
C HIS A 154 4.11 -0.51 -25.50
N LEU A 155 4.16 0.75 -25.03
CA LEU A 155 4.19 1.93 -25.91
C LEU A 155 5.58 2.27 -26.45
N ASN A 156 6.65 1.71 -25.89
CA ASN A 156 8.03 1.91 -26.38
C ASN A 156 8.42 0.95 -27.52
N ALA A 157 7.52 0.05 -27.92
CA ALA A 157 7.72 -0.94 -28.98
C ALA A 157 6.42 -1.13 -29.79
N ASP A 158 6.41 -2.06 -30.76
CA ASP A 158 5.20 -2.49 -31.47
C ASP A 158 4.31 -3.41 -30.61
N GLY A 159 4.09 -3.02 -29.35
CA GLY A 159 3.37 -3.79 -28.35
C GLY A 159 4.24 -4.72 -27.50
N MET A 160 3.55 -5.50 -26.65
CA MET A 160 4.14 -6.54 -25.80
C MET A 160 3.78 -7.92 -26.36
#